data_AF-A0A8H4B2Q3-F1
#
_entry.id   AF-A0A8H4B2Q3-F1
#
_cell.length_a   1.000
_cell.length_b   1.000
_cell.length_c   1.000
_cell.angle_alpha   90.00
_cell.angle_beta   90.00
_cell.angle_gamma   90.00
#
_symmetry.space_group_name_H-M   'P 1'
#
loop_
_entity.id
_entity.type
_entity.pdbx_description
1 polymer ?
#
loop_
_entity_poly.entity_id
_entity_poly.type
_entity_poly.pdbx_seq_one_letter_code
_entity_poly.pdbx_strand_id
1 'polypeptide(L)'
;MEQQRIRTYLRKKQFLNPEIINNTITNLDGDVNLSEEIKSFSILAQEKRQKFIKNTLLQQTGNDIWHPIPITKQEADALKNKNVMRKEELIAIINSVLVSIPETQCPKYTNLKNKSKAMLLTILQEIRDLNNTKEIVNEENIVSELADDEIA
;
A
#
# COMPACT_ATOMS: atom_id res chain seq x y z
N MET A 1 -25.28 4.99 -14.47
CA MET A 1 -25.32 5.35 -13.03
C MET A 1 -25.20 4.14 -12.11
N GLU A 2 -25.89 3.04 -12.40
CA GLU A 2 -25.94 1.84 -11.55
C GLU A 2 -24.57 1.17 -11.29
N GLN A 3 -23.73 1.01 -12.33
CA GLN A 3 -22.37 0.49 -12.16
C GLN A 3 -21.52 1.30 -11.18
N GLN A 4 -21.70 2.63 -11.15
CA GLN A 4 -20.98 3.49 -10.21
C GLN A 4 -21.41 3.20 -8.78
N ARG A 5 -22.73 3.05 -8.56
CA ARG A 5 -23.30 2.73 -7.24
C ARG A 5 -22.82 1.37 -6.75
N ILE A 6 -22.81 0.36 -7.63
CA ILE A 6 -22.29 -0.98 -7.31
C ILE A 6 -20.81 -0.91 -6.95
N ARG A 7 -19.99 -0.19 -7.72
CA ARG A 7 -18.56 -0.01 -7.41
C ARG A 7 -18.34 0.67 -6.06
N THR A 8 -19.08 1.74 -5.77
CA THR A 8 -19.00 2.44 -4.48
C THR A 8 -19.41 1.53 -3.33
N TYR A 9 -20.47 0.73 -3.52
CA TYR A 9 -20.95 -0.24 -2.54
C TYR A 9 -19.90 -1.30 -2.21
N LEU A 10 -19.34 -1.95 -3.23
CA LEU A 10 -18.31 -2.98 -3.08
C LEU A 10 -17.05 -2.47 -2.37
N ARG A 11 -16.66 -1.22 -2.61
CA ARG A 11 -15.52 -0.59 -1.92
C ARG A 11 -15.81 -0.31 -0.44
N LYS A 12 -17.00 0.18 -0.11
CA LYS A 12 -17.41 0.39 1.29
C LYS A 12 -17.37 -0.91 2.08
N LYS A 13 -17.74 -2.03 1.45
CA LYS A 13 -17.68 -3.36 2.04
C LYS A 13 -16.29 -4.00 2.00
N GLN A 14 -15.26 -3.26 1.55
CA GLN A 14 -13.89 -3.74 1.41
C GLN A 14 -13.76 -5.07 0.66
N PHE A 15 -14.68 -5.33 -0.29
CA PHE A 15 -14.80 -6.62 -0.99
C PHE A 15 -13.53 -7.04 -1.74
N LEU A 16 -12.67 -6.08 -2.09
CA LEU A 16 -11.42 -6.31 -2.81
C LEU A 16 -10.18 -6.15 -1.91
N ASN A 17 -10.34 -5.95 -0.59
CA ASN A 17 -9.21 -5.83 0.32
C ASN A 17 -8.64 -7.23 0.64
N PRO A 18 -7.43 -7.58 0.17
CA PRO A 18 -6.84 -8.89 0.42
C PRO A 18 -6.42 -9.10 1.89
N GLU A 19 -6.34 -8.04 2.70
CA GLU A 19 -5.91 -8.12 4.11
C GLU A 19 -7.03 -8.56 5.06
N ILE A 20 -8.29 -8.45 4.63
CA ILE A 20 -9.44 -8.90 5.43
C ILE A 20 -9.68 -10.37 5.12
N ILE A 21 -8.83 -11.20 5.72
CA ILE A 21 -8.87 -12.66 5.62
C ILE A 21 -9.92 -13.19 6.60
N ASN A 22 -11.18 -12.79 6.42
CA ASN A 22 -12.27 -13.58 6.97
C ASN A 22 -12.59 -14.63 5.91
N ASN A 23 -12.04 -15.83 6.08
CA ASN A 23 -12.18 -16.97 5.16
C ASN A 23 -13.64 -17.48 5.00
N THR A 24 -14.60 -16.83 5.66
CA THR A 24 -16.01 -17.20 5.60
C THR A 24 -16.64 -16.65 4.33
N ILE A 25 -16.83 -17.52 3.34
CA ILE A 25 -17.53 -17.17 2.09
C ILE A 25 -19.02 -16.98 2.41
N THR A 26 -19.40 -15.72 2.63
CA THR A 26 -20.77 -15.27 2.92
C THR A 26 -21.26 -14.38 1.79
N ASN A 27 -22.56 -14.08 1.77
CA ASN A 27 -23.08 -13.04 0.88
C ASN A 27 -22.46 -11.66 1.22
N LEU A 28 -22.66 -10.67 0.34
CA LEU A 28 -22.13 -9.30 0.48
C LEU A 28 -22.50 -8.60 1.80
N ASP A 29 -23.58 -9.03 2.43
CA ASP A 29 -24.08 -8.47 3.68
C ASP A 29 -23.67 -9.27 4.91
N GLY A 30 -23.06 -10.45 4.73
CA GLY A 30 -22.64 -11.34 5.81
C GLY A 30 -23.77 -12.12 6.48
N ASP A 31 -25.02 -11.82 6.12
CA ASP A 31 -26.23 -12.29 6.80
C ASP A 31 -26.67 -13.71 6.37
N VAL A 32 -26.18 -14.22 5.24
CA VAL A 32 -26.63 -15.50 4.68
C VAL A 32 -25.44 -16.39 4.33
N ASN A 33 -25.46 -17.60 4.89
CA ASN A 33 -24.53 -18.66 4.54
C ASN A 33 -24.76 -19.12 3.09
N LEU A 34 -23.70 -19.13 2.28
CA LEU A 34 -23.77 -19.61 0.90
C LEU A 34 -23.91 -21.14 0.85
N SER A 35 -24.47 -21.66 -0.25
CA SER A 35 -24.49 -23.10 -0.50
C SER A 35 -23.09 -23.65 -0.77
N GLU A 36 -22.89 -24.94 -0.57
CA GLU A 36 -21.59 -25.60 -0.79
C GLU A 36 -21.14 -25.54 -2.25
N GLU A 37 -22.08 -25.56 -3.21
CA GLU A 37 -21.81 -25.41 -4.63
C GLU A 37 -21.26 -24.00 -4.95
N ILE A 38 -21.84 -22.95 -4.37
CA ILE A 38 -21.38 -21.57 -4.56
C ILE A 38 -20.03 -21.34 -3.90
N LYS A 39 -19.80 -21.91 -2.71
CA LYS A 39 -18.48 -21.88 -2.05
C LYS A 39 -17.43 -22.54 -2.94
N SER A 40 -17.71 -23.75 -3.42
CA SER A 40 -16.80 -24.50 -4.30
C SER A 40 -16.49 -23.73 -5.59
N PHE A 41 -17.51 -23.15 -6.22
CA PHE A 41 -17.33 -22.31 -7.40
C PHE A 41 -16.46 -21.08 -7.09
N SER A 42 -16.70 -20.41 -5.97
CA SER A 42 -15.98 -19.19 -5.58
C SER A 42 -14.50 -19.46 -5.35
N ILE A 43 -14.18 -20.57 -4.67
CA ILE A 43 -12.79 -21.03 -4.47
C ILE A 43 -12.13 -21.29 -5.83
N LEU A 44 -12.77 -22.07 -6.69
CA LEU A 44 -12.23 -22.39 -8.02
C LEU A 44 -12.03 -21.13 -8.86
N ALA A 45 -12.99 -20.20 -8.87
CA ALA A 45 -12.90 -18.94 -9.59
C ALA A 45 -11.75 -18.07 -9.05
N GLN A 46 -11.57 -18.03 -7.72
CA GLN A 46 -10.47 -17.33 -7.08
C GLN A 46 -9.11 -17.91 -7.49
N GLU A 47 -8.94 -19.23 -7.42
CA GLU A 47 -7.71 -19.92 -7.85
C GLU A 47 -7.38 -19.63 -9.31
N LYS A 48 -8.37 -19.74 -10.19
CA LYS A 48 -8.22 -19.44 -11.63
C LYS A 48 -7.83 -17.99 -11.85
N ARG A 49 -8.47 -17.04 -11.16
CA ARG A 49 -8.14 -15.61 -11.21
C ARG A 49 -6.71 -15.35 -10.74
N GLN A 50 -6.31 -15.91 -9.60
CA GLN A 50 -4.95 -15.76 -9.07
C GLN A 50 -3.92 -16.33 -10.04
N LYS A 51 -4.16 -17.51 -10.61
CA LYS A 51 -3.28 -18.13 -11.62
C LYS A 51 -3.20 -17.28 -12.89
N PHE A 52 -4.32 -16.75 -13.36
CA PHE A 52 -4.35 -15.85 -14.51
C PHE A 52 -3.56 -14.57 -14.24
N ILE A 53 -3.79 -13.91 -13.10
CA ILE A 53 -3.02 -12.73 -12.67
C ILE A 53 -1.53 -13.06 -12.62
N LYS A 54 -1.13 -14.16 -11.96
CA LYS A 54 0.28 -14.57 -11.89
C LYS A 54 0.88 -14.81 -13.29
N ASN A 55 0.19 -15.53 -14.15
CA ASN A 55 0.71 -15.91 -15.47
C ASN A 55 0.67 -14.77 -16.49
N THR A 56 -0.36 -13.93 -16.47
CA THR A 56 -0.52 -12.86 -17.46
C THR A 56 0.16 -11.58 -17.00
N LEU A 57 0.05 -11.23 -15.73
CA LEU A 57 0.57 -9.98 -15.19
C LEU A 57 1.97 -10.15 -14.63
N LEU A 58 2.26 -11.19 -13.84
CA LEU A 58 3.58 -11.33 -13.18
C LEU A 58 4.66 -11.99 -14.05
N GLN A 59 4.33 -12.95 -14.93
CA GLN A 59 5.34 -13.59 -15.80
C GLN A 59 5.80 -12.70 -16.97
N GLN A 60 5.01 -11.69 -17.36
CA GLN A 60 5.39 -10.74 -18.42
C GLN A 60 6.29 -9.62 -17.92
N THR A 61 6.35 -9.41 -16.60
CA THR A 61 7.12 -8.36 -15.94
C THR A 61 8.35 -8.97 -15.28
N GLY A 62 9.46 -9.11 -16.01
CA GLY A 62 10.73 -9.47 -15.39
C GLY A 62 11.15 -8.41 -14.37
N ASN A 63 11.25 -8.77 -13.09
CA ASN A 63 11.71 -7.91 -11.97
C ASN A 63 11.10 -6.49 -11.85
N ASP A 64 10.07 -6.15 -12.62
CA ASP A 64 9.48 -4.81 -12.55
C ASP A 64 8.75 -4.62 -11.24
N ILE A 65 9.17 -3.57 -10.53
CA ILE A 65 8.57 -3.10 -9.29
C ILE A 65 7.12 -2.70 -9.61
N TRP A 66 6.16 -3.38 -8.99
CA TRP A 66 4.74 -3.05 -9.12
C TRP A 66 4.46 -1.69 -8.47
N HIS A 67 4.06 -0.72 -9.26
CA HIS A 67 3.65 0.59 -8.75
C HIS A 67 2.13 0.60 -8.55
N PRO A 68 1.63 1.13 -7.42
CA PRO A 68 0.20 1.33 -7.22
C PRO A 68 -0.41 2.15 -8.37
N ILE A 69 -1.63 1.80 -8.79
CA ILE A 69 -2.36 2.57 -9.79
C ILE A 69 -2.74 3.92 -9.14
N PRO A 70 -2.32 5.06 -9.70
CA PRO A 70 -2.64 6.36 -9.14
C PRO A 70 -4.15 6.60 -9.16
N ILE A 71 -4.71 6.95 -8.01
CA ILE A 71 -6.15 7.17 -7.80
C ILE A 71 -6.48 8.64 -8.06
N THR A 72 -5.55 9.55 -7.73
CA THR A 72 -5.71 10.99 -7.94
C THR A 72 -4.87 11.50 -9.11
N LYS A 73 -5.26 12.67 -9.67
CA LYS A 73 -4.49 13.34 -10.73
C LYS A 73 -3.09 13.71 -10.24
N GLN A 74 -2.96 14.13 -8.99
CA GLN A 74 -1.68 14.45 -8.36
C GLN A 74 -0.77 13.23 -8.26
N GLU A 75 -1.30 12.06 -7.89
CA GLU A 75 -0.53 10.80 -7.90
C GLU A 75 -0.10 10.39 -9.31
N ALA A 76 -0.98 10.56 -10.30
CA ALA A 76 -0.67 10.24 -11.70
C ALA A 76 0.42 11.16 -12.27
N ASP A 77 0.34 12.45 -11.95
CA ASP A 77 1.33 13.44 -12.35
C ASP A 77 2.66 13.21 -11.61
N ALA A 78 2.62 12.84 -10.32
CA ALA A 78 3.81 12.47 -9.56
C ALA A 78 4.49 11.20 -10.10
N LEU A 79 3.71 10.19 -10.52
CA LEU A 79 4.23 8.95 -11.12
C LEU A 79 4.88 9.23 -12.48
N LYS A 80 4.24 10.05 -13.32
CA LYS A 80 4.82 10.53 -14.58
C LYS A 80 6.12 11.30 -14.34
N ASN A 81 6.13 12.21 -13.37
CA ASN A 81 7.29 13.03 -13.05
C ASN A 81 8.45 12.19 -12.50
N LYS A 82 8.19 11.20 -11.63
CA LYS A 82 9.22 10.27 -11.10
C LYS A 82 10.02 9.58 -12.20
N ASN A 83 9.35 9.17 -13.28
CA ASN A 83 9.99 8.50 -14.42
C ASN A 83 10.72 9.47 -15.36
N VAL A 84 10.29 10.74 -15.42
CA VAL A 84 10.88 11.77 -16.30
C VAL A 84 12.07 12.49 -15.64
N MET A 85 12.11 12.59 -14.30
CA MET A 85 13.16 13.30 -13.57
C MET A 85 14.57 12.86 -13.96
N ARG A 86 15.49 13.82 -14.07
CA ARG A 86 16.91 13.54 -14.29
C ARG A 86 17.53 12.95 -13.02
N LYS A 87 18.65 12.25 -13.20
CA LYS A 87 19.34 11.57 -12.09
C LYS A 87 19.76 12.57 -11.01
N GLU A 88 20.19 13.76 -11.41
CA GLU A 88 20.66 14.83 -10.55
C GLU A 88 19.51 15.40 -9.69
N GLU A 89 18.32 15.53 -10.27
CA GLU A 89 17.11 15.97 -9.57
C GLU A 89 16.67 14.94 -8.53
N LEU A 90 16.73 13.65 -8.87
CA LEU A 90 16.50 12.56 -7.92
C LEU A 90 17.47 12.60 -6.73
N ILE A 91 18.75 12.83 -6.98
CA ILE A 91 19.77 12.95 -5.92
C ILE A 91 19.46 14.16 -5.03
N ALA A 92 19.10 15.31 -5.62
CA ALA A 92 18.76 16.52 -4.87
C ALA A 92 17.55 16.29 -3.95
N ILE A 93 16.50 15.64 -4.46
CA ILE A 93 15.30 15.31 -3.69
C ILE A 93 15.64 14.33 -2.56
N ILE A 94 16.39 13.26 -2.85
CA ILE A 94 16.79 12.29 -1.82
C ILE A 94 17.56 12.99 -0.71
N ASN A 95 18.54 13.83 -1.03
CA ASN A 95 19.29 14.59 -0.04
C ASN A 95 18.39 15.54 0.77
N SER A 96 17.42 16.18 0.14
CA SER A 96 16.47 17.06 0.82
C SER A 96 15.59 16.30 1.82
N VAL A 97 15.15 15.09 1.49
CA VAL A 97 14.26 14.30 2.36
C VAL A 97 15.05 13.52 3.42
N LEU A 98 16.31 13.17 3.17
CA LEU A 98 17.19 12.52 4.14
C LEU A 98 17.35 13.33 5.43
N VAL A 99 17.26 14.66 5.37
CA VAL A 99 17.30 15.55 6.54
C VAL A 99 16.17 15.24 7.54
N SER A 100 15.07 14.63 7.10
CA SER A 100 13.91 14.29 7.96
C SER A 100 14.03 12.91 8.65
N ILE A 101 15.07 12.14 8.34
CA ILE A 101 15.30 10.80 8.88
C ILE A 101 16.36 10.87 10.00
N PRO A 102 16.29 10.01 11.05
CA PRO A 102 17.31 9.98 12.10
C PRO A 102 18.70 9.68 11.52
N GLU A 103 19.73 10.38 12.02
CA GLU A 103 21.12 10.24 11.57
C GLU A 103 21.66 8.81 11.65
N THR A 104 21.08 7.95 12.48
CA THR A 104 21.45 6.53 12.60
C THR A 104 21.10 5.71 11.35
N GLN A 105 20.12 6.14 10.54
CA GLN A 105 19.69 5.44 9.32
C GLN A 105 20.30 6.05 8.05
N CYS A 106 20.75 7.31 8.11
CA CYS A 106 21.39 8.04 7.00
C CYS A 106 22.62 7.36 6.35
N PRO A 107 23.52 6.65 7.08
CA PRO A 107 24.73 6.07 6.49
C PRO A 107 24.46 5.05 5.38
N LYS A 108 23.27 4.44 5.39
CA LYS A 108 22.81 3.47 4.37
C LYS A 108 22.59 4.12 3.01
N TYR A 109 22.34 5.43 2.97
CA TYR A 109 22.00 6.21 1.78
C TYR A 109 23.18 7.02 1.24
N THR A 110 24.38 6.43 1.23
CA THR A 110 25.61 7.04 0.72
C THR A 110 25.85 6.73 -0.77
N ASN A 111 26.81 7.44 -1.37
CA ASN A 111 27.27 7.21 -2.76
C ASN A 111 26.16 7.29 -3.83
N LEU A 112 25.15 8.16 -3.63
CA LEU A 112 24.00 8.31 -4.53
C LEU A 112 24.41 8.60 -5.99
N LYS A 113 25.51 9.34 -6.21
CA LYS A 113 26.04 9.65 -7.55
C LYS A 113 26.38 8.40 -8.37
N ASN A 114 26.79 7.31 -7.72
CA ASN A 114 27.21 6.08 -8.39
C ASN A 114 26.05 5.10 -8.62
N LYS A 115 24.86 5.38 -8.08
CA LYS A 115 23.69 4.50 -8.20
C LYS A 115 22.97 4.69 -9.53
N SER A 116 22.29 3.65 -10.01
CA SER A 116 21.41 3.74 -11.19
C SER A 116 20.16 4.56 -10.87
N LYS A 117 19.50 5.10 -11.90
CA LYS A 117 18.23 5.84 -11.72
C LYS A 117 17.16 5.00 -11.00
N ALA A 118 17.06 3.72 -11.36
CA ALA A 118 16.15 2.78 -10.70
C ALA A 118 16.46 2.63 -9.21
N MET A 119 17.73 2.46 -8.85
CA MET A 119 18.15 2.34 -7.45
C MET A 119 17.85 3.62 -6.64
N LEU A 120 17.99 4.79 -7.26
CA LEU A 120 17.64 6.07 -6.64
C LEU A 120 16.13 6.18 -6.40
N LEU A 121 15.29 5.69 -7.33
CA LEU A 121 13.84 5.66 -7.15
C LEU A 121 13.41 4.73 -6.01
N THR A 122 14.05 3.58 -5.87
CA THR A 122 13.83 2.65 -4.75
C THR A 122 14.21 3.30 -3.42
N ILE A 123 15.39 3.92 -3.34
CA ILE A 123 15.84 4.64 -2.13
C ILE A 123 14.87 5.76 -1.75
N LEU A 124 14.42 6.55 -2.73
CA LEU A 124 13.46 7.62 -2.47
C LEU A 124 12.12 7.07 -1.94
N GLN A 125 11.70 5.89 -2.39
CA GLN A 125 10.49 5.24 -1.88
C GLN A 125 10.68 4.74 -0.44
N GLU A 126 11.77 4.02 -0.16
CA GLU A 126 12.11 3.55 1.19
C GLU A 126 12.13 4.70 2.20
N ILE A 127 12.75 5.82 1.84
CA ILE A 127 12.81 7.03 2.67
C ILE A 127 11.41 7.59 2.97
N ARG A 128 10.51 7.60 1.97
CA ARG A 128 9.13 8.07 2.17
C ARG A 128 8.34 7.14 3.07
N ASP A 129 8.49 5.84 2.90
CA ASP A 129 7.79 4.84 3.70
C ASP A 129 8.23 4.93 5.19
N LEU A 130 9.51 5.20 5.43
CA LEU A 130 10.05 5.48 6.78
C LEU A 130 9.49 6.75 7.41
N ASN A 131 9.17 7.78 6.61
CA ASN A 131 8.56 9.01 7.12
C ASN A 131 7.06 8.85 7.39
N ASN A 132 6.34 8.10 6.55
CA ASN A 132 4.89 7.87 6.72
C ASN A 132 4.57 7.01 7.94
N THR A 133 5.46 6.08 8.31
CA THR A 133 5.29 5.23 9.50
C THR A 133 5.41 6.00 10.82
N LYS A 134 6.07 7.16 10.85
CA LYS A 134 6.17 8.01 12.05
C LYS A 134 4.86 8.73 12.40
N GLU A 135 3.97 8.99 11.43
CA GLU A 135 2.68 9.63 11.73
C GLU A 135 1.73 8.69 12.51
N ILE A 136 1.86 7.37 12.33
CA ILE A 136 0.94 6.39 12.92
C ILE A 136 1.27 6.12 14.41
N VAL A 137 2.50 6.36 14.84
CA VAL A 137 2.96 6.01 16.21
C VAL A 137 2.66 7.10 17.24
N ASN A 138 2.23 8.29 16.83
CA ASN A 138 2.04 9.43 17.74
C ASN A 138 0.61 9.60 18.29
N GLU A 139 -0.35 8.74 17.93
CA GLU A 139 -1.74 8.85 18.42
C GLU A 139 -2.10 7.90 19.58
N GLU A 140 -1.21 6.98 20.00
CA GLU A 140 -1.51 5.99 21.06
C GLU A 140 -0.95 6.31 22.46
N ASN A 141 -0.66 7.58 22.78
CA ASN A 141 -0.19 7.92 24.13
C ASN A 141 -0.89 9.12 24.76
N ILE A 142 -2.22 9.06 24.88
CA ILE A 142 -2.98 9.75 25.94
C ILE A 142 -4.16 8.84 26.34
N VAL A 143 -3.98 8.04 27.39
CA VAL A 143 -4.84 7.93 28.59
C VAL A 143 -4.22 6.83 29.46
N SER A 144 -3.30 7.21 30.35
CA SER A 144 -2.92 6.40 31.51
C SER A 144 -2.63 7.32 32.69
N GLU A 145 -3.70 7.76 33.36
CA GLU A 145 -3.81 8.31 34.71
C GLU A 145 -5.26 8.80 34.77
N LEU A 146 -6.17 8.25 35.56
CA LEU A 146 -6.17 8.29 37.01
C LEU A 146 -6.93 7.08 37.56
N ALA A 147 -6.26 6.28 38.38
CA ALA A 147 -6.92 5.45 39.39
C ALA A 147 -6.60 6.07 40.76
N ASP A 148 -7.60 5.97 41.64
CA ASP A 148 -7.54 6.07 43.10
C ASP A 148 -7.58 7.48 43.72
N ASP A 149 -8.79 7.83 44.19
CA ASP A 149 -9.15 8.20 45.58
C ASP A 149 -10.54 8.90 45.47
N GLU A 150 -11.59 8.52 46.19
CA GLU A 150 -11.69 8.72 47.63
C GLU A 150 -12.90 7.95 48.19
N ILE A 151 -12.69 7.37 49.37
CA ILE A 151 -13.66 6.76 50.27
C ILE A 151 -14.56 7.84 50.87
N ALA A 152 -15.88 7.62 50.87
CA ALA A 152 -16.79 7.99 51.97
C ALA A 152 -18.11 7.22 51.87
#